data_AF-A0A949Q964-F1
#
_entry.id   AF-A0A949Q964-F1
#
_cell.length_a   1.000
_cell.length_b   1.000
_cell.length_c   1.000
_cell.angle_alpha   90.00
_cell.angle_beta   90.00
_cell.angle_gamma   90.00
#
_symmetry.space_group_name_H-M   'P 1'
#
loop_
_entity.id
_entity.type
_entity.pdbx_description
1 polymer ?
#
loop_
_entity_poly.entity_id
_entity_poly.type
_entity_poly.pdbx_seq_one_letter_code
_entity_poly.pdbx_strand_id
1 'polypeptide(L)'
;ETVRLVFMPIVNPGGMALGTRANPHGVDLMRNAPVEATEPVPFLVGGQRISSGLPWYRGLKGKPMELENQAVCEVVTAELLTRKFSVSVDCHSGFGARDRIWFPYAHKRSPIAHLAEMQALKNIFVQSHSHHRYVIEPQSLQYLANGDLWDHLYLQACAQSQRVFLPLTLEMGSWLWVKKNPRQLFSRHGIFNPLIEHRQQRVLRQHQLLLDFLSRAACGHHLWLPMPEHRAQHHAQALQDWY
;
A
#
# COMPACT_ATOMS: atom_id res chain seq x y z
N GLU A 1 20.76 15.36 9.76
CA GLU A 1 20.41 14.34 8.74
C GLU A 1 19.32 14.89 7.84
N THR A 2 19.31 14.53 6.55
CA THR A 2 18.38 15.06 5.55
C THR A 2 17.50 13.93 5.01
N VAL A 3 16.18 14.11 5.04
CA VAL A 3 15.22 13.21 4.39
C VAL A 3 14.86 13.75 3.00
N ARG A 4 14.74 12.87 2.00
CA ARG A 4 14.21 13.22 0.67
C ARG A 4 12.77 12.73 0.58
N LEU A 5 11.85 13.64 0.27
CA LEU A 5 10.44 13.31 0.02
C LEU A 5 10.17 13.31 -1.48
N VAL A 6 9.48 12.28 -1.95
CA VAL A 6 9.08 12.11 -3.36
C VAL A 6 7.56 11.96 -3.37
N PHE A 7 6.89 12.75 -4.20
CA PHE A 7 5.43 12.77 -4.29
C PHE A 7 4.98 12.42 -5.70
N MET A 8 4.12 11.41 -5.82
CA MET A 8 3.37 11.09 -7.05
C MET A 8 1.88 11.28 -6.74
N PRO A 9 1.36 12.51 -6.79
CA PRO A 9 0.02 12.82 -6.27
C PRO A 9 -1.10 12.10 -7.03
N ILE A 10 -0.88 11.81 -8.31
CA ILE A 10 -1.83 11.15 -9.20
C ILE A 10 -1.06 10.12 -10.01
N VAL A 11 -1.33 8.83 -9.76
CA VAL A 11 -0.74 7.71 -10.52
C VAL A 11 -1.63 7.30 -11.70
N ASN A 12 -2.95 7.42 -11.57
CA ASN A 12 -3.92 7.09 -12.61
C ASN A 12 -4.65 8.36 -13.13
N PRO A 13 -3.97 9.27 -13.86
CA PRO A 13 -4.61 10.49 -14.34
C PRO A 13 -5.72 10.20 -15.36
N GLY A 14 -5.53 9.20 -16.21
CA GLY A 14 -6.51 8.80 -17.23
C GLY A 14 -7.79 8.24 -16.62
N GLY A 15 -7.67 7.32 -15.66
CA GLY A 15 -8.82 6.79 -14.93
C GLY A 15 -9.55 7.87 -14.13
N MET A 16 -8.82 8.79 -13.51
CA MET A 16 -9.43 9.92 -12.81
C MET A 16 -10.21 10.84 -13.77
N ALA A 17 -9.68 11.14 -14.95
CA ALA A 17 -10.38 11.93 -15.97
C ALA A 17 -11.66 11.25 -16.46
N LEU A 18 -11.66 9.91 -16.53
CA LEU A 18 -12.82 9.11 -16.92
C LEU A 18 -13.77 8.79 -15.76
N GLY A 19 -13.38 9.06 -14.51
CA GLY A 19 -14.14 8.67 -13.32
C GLY A 19 -14.16 7.16 -13.08
N THR A 20 -13.10 6.44 -13.47
CA THR A 20 -12.98 4.99 -13.36
C THR A 20 -11.88 4.57 -12.40
N ARG A 21 -12.05 3.42 -11.74
CA ARG A 21 -10.98 2.78 -10.95
C ARG A 21 -9.80 2.37 -11.84
N ALA A 22 -10.13 1.79 -12.98
CA ALA A 22 -9.16 1.35 -13.97
C ALA A 22 -8.58 2.54 -14.74
N ASN A 23 -7.45 2.32 -15.40
CA ASN A 23 -6.90 3.26 -16.38
C ASN A 23 -7.75 3.27 -17.69
N PRO A 24 -7.43 4.11 -18.69
CA PRO A 24 -8.20 4.17 -19.94
C PRO A 24 -8.30 2.87 -20.74
N HIS A 25 -7.36 1.93 -20.55
CA HIS A 25 -7.43 0.60 -21.16
C HIS A 25 -8.29 -0.40 -20.36
N GLY A 26 -8.96 0.06 -19.30
CA GLY A 26 -9.77 -0.77 -18.42
C GLY A 26 -8.96 -1.68 -17.50
N VAL A 27 -7.65 -1.42 -17.35
CA VAL A 27 -6.76 -2.17 -16.47
C VAL A 27 -6.73 -1.57 -15.06
N ASP A 28 -6.93 -2.42 -14.05
CA ASP A 28 -6.67 -2.05 -12.65
C ASP A 28 -5.16 -2.10 -12.41
N LEU A 29 -4.56 -0.93 -12.22
CA LEU A 29 -3.12 -0.77 -12.00
C LEU A 29 -2.61 -1.58 -10.80
N MET A 30 -3.44 -1.79 -9.78
CA MET A 30 -3.10 -2.57 -8.57
C MET A 30 -3.34 -4.07 -8.73
N ARG A 31 -3.56 -4.52 -9.97
CA ARG A 31 -3.69 -5.93 -10.37
C ARG A 31 -2.85 -6.26 -11.62
N ASN A 32 -2.06 -5.31 -12.10
CA ASN A 32 -1.39 -5.36 -13.40
C ASN A 32 0.07 -5.83 -13.35
N ALA A 33 0.71 -5.81 -12.17
CA ALA A 33 2.10 -6.26 -12.03
C ALA A 33 2.27 -7.76 -12.36
N PRO A 34 3.47 -8.21 -12.77
CA PRO A 34 3.74 -9.60 -13.13
C PRO A 34 3.93 -10.49 -11.89
N VAL A 35 3.04 -10.37 -10.90
CA VAL A 35 3.01 -11.18 -9.68
C VAL A 35 1.75 -12.03 -9.71
N GLU A 36 1.87 -13.32 -9.43
CA GLU A 36 0.75 -14.26 -9.33
C GLU A 36 0.63 -14.73 -7.89
N ALA A 37 -0.62 -14.85 -7.41
CA ALA A 37 -0.88 -15.39 -6.09
C ALA A 37 -0.52 -16.88 -6.02
N THR A 38 0.08 -17.30 -4.90
CA THR A 38 0.50 -18.69 -4.69
C THR A 38 -0.63 -19.60 -4.22
N GLU A 39 -1.73 -19.00 -3.76
CA GLU A 39 -2.90 -19.68 -3.22
C GLU A 39 -4.18 -19.03 -3.80
N PRO A 40 -5.37 -19.67 -3.64
CA PRO A 40 -6.61 -19.12 -4.17
C PRO A 40 -6.88 -17.68 -3.72
N VAL A 41 -7.29 -16.85 -4.67
CA VAL A 41 -7.73 -15.47 -4.45
C VAL A 41 -9.25 -15.37 -4.49
N PRO A 42 -9.89 -14.36 -3.88
CA PRO A 42 -11.32 -14.15 -4.01
C PRO A 42 -11.73 -13.99 -5.48
N PHE A 43 -12.78 -14.69 -5.90
CA PHE A 43 -13.25 -14.71 -7.28
C PHE A 43 -13.47 -13.29 -7.82
N LEU A 44 -12.87 -12.99 -8.98
CA LEU A 44 -12.77 -11.67 -9.63
C LEU A 44 -11.98 -10.60 -8.84
N VAL A 45 -12.30 -10.36 -7.57
CA VAL A 45 -11.71 -9.31 -6.72
C VAL A 45 -10.19 -9.45 -6.58
N GLY A 46 -9.71 -10.69 -6.55
CA GLY A 46 -8.28 -11.03 -6.54
C GLY A 46 -7.53 -10.70 -7.83
N GLY A 47 -8.18 -10.11 -8.83
CA GLY A 47 -7.62 -9.80 -10.14
C GLY A 47 -8.04 -10.82 -11.19
N GLN A 48 -8.69 -10.36 -12.25
CA GLN A 48 -9.24 -11.21 -13.33
C GLN A 48 -8.70 -10.83 -14.72
N ARG A 49 -8.78 -11.76 -15.68
CA ARG A 49 -8.37 -11.55 -17.10
C ARG A 49 -9.47 -11.91 -18.11
N ILE A 50 -10.73 -11.91 -17.68
CA ILE A 50 -11.91 -12.20 -18.50
C ILE A 50 -12.24 -11.01 -19.41
N SER A 51 -12.34 -9.79 -18.87
CA SER A 51 -12.69 -8.59 -19.65
C SER A 51 -12.24 -7.30 -18.97
N SER A 52 -11.81 -6.32 -19.78
CA SER A 52 -11.52 -4.94 -19.35
C SER A 52 -12.77 -4.15 -18.96
N GLY A 53 -13.96 -4.63 -19.31
CA GLY A 53 -15.23 -4.07 -18.84
C GLY A 53 -15.62 -4.49 -17.42
N LEU A 54 -14.92 -5.47 -16.83
CA LEU A 54 -15.17 -5.94 -15.48
C LEU A 54 -14.13 -5.35 -14.50
N PRO A 55 -14.50 -5.07 -13.24
CA PRO A 55 -13.56 -4.59 -12.23
C PRO A 55 -12.35 -5.52 -12.03
N TRP A 56 -11.25 -4.96 -11.52
CA TRP A 56 -10.00 -5.68 -11.20
C TRP A 56 -9.38 -6.42 -12.40
N TYR A 57 -9.59 -5.94 -13.62
CA TYR A 57 -8.95 -6.49 -14.81
C TYR A 57 -7.43 -6.27 -14.78
N ARG A 58 -6.66 -7.32 -15.05
CA ARG A 58 -5.19 -7.32 -14.92
C ARG A 58 -4.44 -6.89 -16.18
N GLY A 59 -5.16 -6.64 -17.28
CA GLY A 59 -4.58 -6.59 -18.62
C GLY A 59 -4.51 -7.97 -19.28
N LEU A 60 -3.84 -8.06 -20.43
CA LEU A 60 -3.60 -9.33 -21.12
C LEU A 60 -2.41 -10.08 -20.49
N LYS A 61 -2.50 -11.41 -20.42
CA LYS A 61 -1.42 -12.24 -19.85
C LYS A 61 -0.15 -12.12 -20.71
N GLY A 62 1.00 -11.95 -20.06
CA GLY A 62 2.30 -11.85 -20.73
C GLY A 62 2.57 -10.51 -21.43
N LYS A 63 1.63 -9.55 -21.37
CA LYS A 63 1.90 -8.17 -21.78
C LYS A 63 2.64 -7.42 -20.66
N PRO A 64 3.43 -6.39 -21.01
CA PRO A 64 4.06 -5.53 -20.02
C PRO A 64 3.00 -4.85 -19.15
N MET A 65 3.43 -4.29 -18.02
CA MET A 65 2.59 -3.40 -17.21
C MET A 65 2.12 -2.19 -18.03
N GLU A 66 1.02 -1.59 -17.63
CA GLU A 66 0.56 -0.31 -18.19
C GLU A 66 1.57 0.81 -17.92
N LEU A 67 1.56 1.84 -18.76
CA LEU A 67 2.55 2.92 -18.73
C LEU A 67 2.58 3.64 -17.37
N GLU A 68 1.44 3.79 -16.72
CA GLU A 68 1.34 4.39 -15.38
C GLU A 68 2.15 3.61 -14.34
N ASN A 69 2.04 2.28 -14.35
CA ASN A 69 2.80 1.42 -13.45
C ASN A 69 4.29 1.40 -13.81
N GLN A 70 4.64 1.41 -15.10
CA GLN A 70 6.03 1.52 -15.53
C GLN A 70 6.67 2.80 -14.99
N ALA A 71 5.97 3.94 -15.09
CA ALA A 71 6.44 5.21 -14.55
C ALA A 71 6.64 5.17 -13.02
N VAL A 72 5.72 4.55 -12.27
CA VAL A 72 5.91 4.33 -10.82
C VAL A 72 7.14 3.47 -10.55
N CYS A 73 7.30 2.36 -11.29
CA CYS A 73 8.46 1.48 -11.12
C CYS A 73 9.78 2.21 -11.39
N GLU A 74 9.84 3.04 -12.42
CA GLU A 74 11.03 3.85 -12.75
C GLU A 74 11.39 4.79 -11.60
N VAL A 75 10.42 5.55 -11.09
CA VAL A 75 10.63 6.49 -9.98
C VAL A 75 11.04 5.76 -8.70
N VAL A 76 10.35 4.68 -8.33
CA VAL A 76 10.67 3.91 -7.12
C VAL A 76 12.05 3.28 -7.23
N THR A 77 12.39 2.71 -8.38
CA THR A 77 13.71 2.11 -8.61
C THR A 77 14.81 3.16 -8.50
N ALA A 78 14.65 4.32 -9.13
CA ALA A 78 15.65 5.38 -9.12
C ALA A 78 15.82 6.03 -7.74
N GLU A 79 14.70 6.32 -7.06
CA GLU A 79 14.71 7.22 -5.90
C GLU A 79 14.68 6.52 -4.55
N LEU A 80 14.05 5.35 -4.46
CA LEU A 80 13.85 4.61 -3.21
C LEU A 80 14.78 3.41 -3.13
N LEU A 81 14.79 2.56 -4.16
CA LEU A 81 15.57 1.30 -4.14
C LEU A 81 17.08 1.53 -4.18
N THR A 82 17.55 2.73 -4.50
CA THR A 82 18.97 3.11 -4.44
C THR A 82 19.46 3.49 -3.04
N ARG A 83 18.54 3.66 -2.07
CA ARG A 83 18.85 4.18 -0.73
C ARG A 83 19.09 3.05 0.26
N LYS A 84 19.87 3.32 1.32
CA LYS A 84 20.09 2.36 2.42
C LYS A 84 18.78 2.00 3.13
N PHE A 85 17.94 3.00 3.34
CA PHE A 85 16.61 2.89 3.90
C PHE A 85 15.63 3.71 3.06
N SER A 86 14.46 3.15 2.77
CA SER A 86 13.32 3.88 2.22
C SER A 86 12.02 3.29 2.72
N VAL A 87 11.00 4.14 2.82
CA VAL A 87 9.62 3.78 3.11
C VAL A 87 8.73 4.47 2.08
N SER A 88 7.74 3.77 1.54
CA SER A 88 6.71 4.36 0.70
C SER A 88 5.34 4.21 1.36
N VAL A 89 4.43 5.13 1.05
CA VAL A 89 3.03 5.00 1.43
C VAL A 89 2.16 5.25 0.21
N ASP A 90 1.37 4.26 -0.18
CA ASP A 90 0.36 4.37 -1.22
C ASP A 90 -1.02 4.55 -0.58
N CYS A 91 -1.76 5.55 -1.03
CA CYS A 91 -2.99 5.98 -0.37
C CYS A 91 -4.21 5.46 -1.13
N HIS A 92 -4.97 4.59 -0.48
CA HIS A 92 -6.19 3.97 -1.01
C HIS A 92 -7.40 4.29 -0.13
N SER A 93 -8.58 4.13 -0.70
CA SER A 93 -9.84 4.19 0.05
C SER A 93 -10.85 3.23 -0.53
N GLY A 94 -11.50 2.43 0.31
CA GLY A 94 -12.49 1.46 -0.17
C GLY A 94 -12.84 0.34 0.80
N PHE A 95 -12.00 0.04 1.79
CA PHE A 95 -12.11 -1.18 2.58
C PHE A 95 -12.31 -0.93 4.08
N GLY A 96 -13.34 -1.58 4.64
CA GLY A 96 -13.56 -1.64 6.10
C GLY A 96 -13.93 -0.33 6.79
N ALA A 97 -14.17 -0.44 8.10
CA ALA A 97 -14.52 0.68 8.97
C ALA A 97 -13.34 1.28 9.74
N ARG A 98 -12.19 0.61 9.73
CA ARG A 98 -10.93 1.05 10.35
C ARG A 98 -9.91 1.30 9.28
N ASP A 99 -9.03 2.26 9.51
CA ASP A 99 -7.92 2.52 8.61
C ASP A 99 -6.85 1.45 8.83
N ARG A 100 -6.28 0.95 7.74
CA ARG A 100 -5.26 -0.08 7.78
C ARG A 100 -3.99 0.42 7.13
N ILE A 101 -2.86 -0.02 7.65
CA ILE A 101 -1.55 0.14 7.01
C ILE A 101 -1.14 -1.27 6.64
N TRP A 102 -1.31 -1.60 5.36
CA TRP A 102 -0.88 -2.88 4.82
C TRP A 102 0.58 -2.83 4.43
N PHE A 103 1.27 -3.94 4.68
CA PHE A 103 2.58 -4.22 4.11
C PHE A 103 2.51 -5.53 3.29
N PRO A 104 3.50 -5.82 2.43
CA PRO A 104 3.53 -7.06 1.67
C PRO A 104 3.46 -8.31 2.56
N TYR A 105 3.03 -9.46 2.05
CA TYR A 105 2.64 -9.68 0.67
C TYR A 105 1.13 -9.62 0.46
N ALA A 106 0.73 -9.30 -0.76
CA ALA A 106 -0.60 -9.51 -1.30
C ALA A 106 -0.75 -10.87 -2.01
N HIS A 107 0.32 -11.40 -2.61
CA HIS A 107 0.27 -12.60 -3.43
C HIS A 107 0.45 -13.92 -2.65
N LYS A 108 0.97 -13.86 -1.43
CA LYS A 108 1.23 -15.05 -0.60
C LYS A 108 1.14 -14.74 0.88
N ARG A 109 0.98 -15.77 1.70
CA ARG A 109 0.90 -15.66 3.17
C ARG A 109 2.23 -15.82 3.89
N SER A 110 3.35 -16.07 3.20
CA SER A 110 4.62 -16.15 3.92
C SER A 110 5.10 -14.76 4.35
N PRO A 111 5.81 -14.67 5.49
CA PRO A 111 6.42 -13.42 5.95
C PRO A 111 7.32 -12.74 4.91
N ILE A 112 7.39 -11.40 5.00
CA ILE A 112 8.37 -10.62 4.26
C ILE A 112 9.77 -10.75 4.89
N ALA A 113 10.82 -10.54 4.08
CA ALA A 113 12.20 -10.55 4.57
C ALA A 113 12.44 -9.52 5.69
N HIS A 114 11.78 -8.36 5.62
CA HIS A 114 11.92 -7.25 6.56
C HIS A 114 10.87 -7.25 7.68
N LEU A 115 10.42 -8.43 8.12
CA LEU A 115 9.36 -8.54 9.12
C LEU A 115 9.76 -7.94 10.48
N ALA A 116 11.03 -8.11 10.87
CA ALA A 116 11.59 -7.55 12.09
C ALA A 116 11.58 -6.00 12.06
N GLU A 117 11.94 -5.42 10.92
CA GLU A 117 11.95 -3.98 10.69
C GLU A 117 10.52 -3.42 10.72
N MET A 118 9.54 -4.13 10.17
CA MET A 118 8.12 -3.76 10.28
C MET A 118 7.61 -3.77 11.72
N GLN A 119 8.02 -4.76 12.52
CA GLN A 119 7.66 -4.80 13.94
C GLN A 119 8.32 -3.68 14.73
N ALA A 120 9.60 -3.38 14.46
CA ALA A 120 10.28 -2.25 15.08
C ALA A 120 9.59 -0.92 14.75
N LEU A 121 9.23 -0.71 13.48
CA LEU A 121 8.47 0.47 13.04
C LEU A 121 7.10 0.56 13.75
N LYS A 122 6.36 -0.55 13.85
CA LYS A 122 5.10 -0.62 14.62
C LYS A 122 5.32 -0.25 16.09
N ASN A 123 6.35 -0.78 16.72
CA ASN A 123 6.63 -0.52 18.14
C ASN A 123 6.88 0.96 18.39
N ILE A 124 7.77 1.61 17.62
CA ILE A 124 8.03 3.04 17.81
C ILE A 124 6.82 3.91 17.45
N PHE A 125 5.97 3.46 16.51
CA PHE A 125 4.73 4.15 16.19
C PHE A 125 3.75 4.14 17.37
N VAL A 126 3.50 2.96 17.95
CA VAL A 126 2.60 2.79 19.09
C VAL A 126 3.12 3.52 20.34
N GLN A 127 4.44 3.46 20.58
CA GLN A 127 5.08 4.16 21.70
C GLN A 127 4.98 5.68 21.58
N SER A 128 5.14 6.23 20.37
CA SER A 128 5.05 7.68 20.13
C SER A 128 3.60 8.18 20.02
N HIS A 129 2.64 7.30 19.74
CA HIS A 129 1.24 7.66 19.52
C HIS A 129 0.30 6.68 20.26
N SER A 130 0.15 6.86 21.56
CA SER A 130 -0.73 6.03 22.41
C SER A 130 -2.19 5.97 21.93
N HIS A 131 -2.65 7.00 21.22
CA HIS A 131 -3.96 7.06 20.60
C HIS A 131 -3.83 7.14 19.08
N HIS A 132 -3.84 5.98 18.42
CA HIS A 132 -3.92 5.86 16.96
C HIS A 132 -5.09 4.96 16.54
N ARG A 133 -5.46 5.03 15.26
CA ARG A 133 -6.61 4.28 14.70
C ARG A 133 -6.22 3.21 13.67
N TYR A 134 -4.94 3.14 13.32
CA TYR A 134 -4.45 2.22 12.30
C TYR A 134 -4.33 0.79 12.82
N VAL A 135 -4.73 -0.16 11.98
CA VAL A 135 -4.33 -1.56 12.13
C VAL A 135 -3.18 -1.82 11.16
N ILE A 136 -2.02 -2.22 11.68
CA ILE A 136 -0.82 -2.54 10.88
C ILE A 136 -0.75 -4.06 10.75
N GLU A 137 -0.79 -4.58 9.53
CA GLU A 137 -0.87 -6.01 9.22
C GLU A 137 -0.47 -6.30 7.76
N PRO A 138 -0.08 -7.53 7.40
CA PRO A 138 0.16 -7.86 6.00
C PRO A 138 -1.16 -7.95 5.23
N GLN A 139 -1.17 -7.51 3.97
CA GLN A 139 -2.39 -7.51 3.14
C GLN A 139 -3.00 -8.91 3.03
N SER A 140 -2.16 -9.95 2.98
CA SER A 140 -2.56 -11.35 2.85
C SER A 140 -3.50 -11.86 3.95
N LEU A 141 -3.55 -11.22 5.12
CA LEU A 141 -4.51 -11.56 6.18
C LEU A 141 -5.95 -11.19 5.81
N GLN A 142 -6.14 -10.18 4.96
CA GLN A 142 -7.46 -9.80 4.47
C GLN A 142 -7.85 -10.65 3.27
N TYR A 143 -7.01 -10.65 2.24
CA TYR A 143 -7.19 -11.49 1.06
C TYR A 143 -5.92 -11.51 0.22
N LEU A 144 -5.79 -12.54 -0.61
CA LEU A 144 -4.73 -12.61 -1.60
C LEU A 144 -5.15 -11.94 -2.92
N ALA A 145 -4.20 -11.30 -3.59
CA ALA A 145 -4.41 -10.64 -4.87
C ALA A 145 -3.28 -10.96 -5.84
N ASN A 146 -3.63 -11.00 -7.12
CA ASN A 146 -2.67 -11.07 -8.21
C ASN A 146 -2.28 -9.66 -8.66
N GLY A 147 -1.04 -9.53 -9.11
CA GLY A 147 -0.51 -8.35 -9.78
C GLY A 147 -0.45 -7.08 -8.94
N ASP A 148 -0.26 -7.24 -7.63
CA ASP A 148 0.02 -6.13 -6.74
C ASP A 148 1.38 -5.49 -7.09
N LEU A 149 1.38 -4.16 -7.24
CA LEU A 149 2.55 -3.38 -7.65
C LEU A 149 3.61 -3.31 -6.54
N TRP A 150 3.20 -3.23 -5.29
CA TRP A 150 4.12 -3.08 -4.16
C TRP A 150 4.78 -4.41 -3.83
N ASP A 151 4.10 -5.53 -4.01
CA ASP A 151 4.73 -6.86 -4.00
C ASP A 151 5.84 -6.95 -5.06
N HIS A 152 5.58 -6.49 -6.28
CA HIS A 152 6.57 -6.52 -7.38
C HIS A 152 7.82 -5.69 -7.03
N LEU A 153 7.63 -4.45 -6.57
CA LEU A 153 8.72 -3.56 -6.19
C LEU A 153 9.48 -4.07 -4.94
N TYR A 154 8.76 -4.66 -3.99
CA TYR A 154 9.37 -5.25 -2.80
C TYR A 154 10.23 -6.47 -3.15
N LEU A 155 9.77 -7.34 -4.06
CA LEU A 155 10.54 -8.48 -4.53
C LEU A 155 11.82 -8.03 -5.26
N GLN A 156 11.73 -6.97 -6.08
CA GLN A 156 12.90 -6.35 -6.71
C GLN A 156 13.88 -5.78 -5.67
N ALA A 157 13.37 -5.12 -4.62
CA ALA A 157 14.19 -4.62 -3.52
C ALA A 157 14.91 -5.74 -2.77
N CYS A 158 14.22 -6.86 -2.52
CA CYS A 158 14.79 -8.03 -1.84
C CYS A 158 15.96 -8.67 -2.60
N ALA A 159 16.05 -8.49 -3.93
CA ALA A 159 17.20 -8.95 -4.71
C ALA A 159 18.49 -8.16 -4.37
N GLN A 160 18.38 -7.02 -3.67
CA GLN A 160 19.48 -6.18 -3.21
C GLN A 160 19.58 -6.22 -1.68
N SER A 161 20.17 -7.31 -1.15
CA SER A 161 20.11 -7.71 0.26
C SER A 161 20.64 -6.73 1.32
N GLN A 162 21.30 -5.64 0.94
CA GLN A 162 21.88 -4.65 1.87
C GLN A 162 20.99 -3.42 2.13
N ARG A 163 19.79 -3.37 1.54
CA ARG A 163 18.90 -2.19 1.63
C ARG A 163 17.56 -2.57 2.24
N VAL A 164 17.03 -1.67 3.06
CA VAL A 164 15.71 -1.82 3.66
C VAL A 164 14.72 -0.96 2.89
N PHE A 165 13.71 -1.61 2.30
CA PHE A 165 12.58 -0.95 1.66
C PHE A 165 11.29 -1.43 2.30
N LEU A 166 10.53 -0.50 2.88
CA LEU A 166 9.24 -0.78 3.53
C LEU A 166 8.11 -0.13 2.72
N PRO A 167 7.52 -0.84 1.75
CA PRO A 167 6.34 -0.34 1.06
C PRO A 167 5.10 -0.55 1.92
N LEU A 168 4.35 0.53 2.12
CA LEU A 168 3.12 0.54 2.90
C LEU A 168 1.96 0.97 2.01
N THR A 169 0.78 0.41 2.26
CA THR A 169 -0.48 0.86 1.68
C THR A 169 -1.37 1.37 2.80
N LEU A 170 -1.68 2.66 2.81
CA LEU A 170 -2.68 3.24 3.67
C LEU A 170 -4.06 3.00 3.04
N GLU A 171 -4.80 2.03 3.58
CA GLU A 171 -6.18 1.77 3.21
C GLU A 171 -7.10 2.53 4.17
N MET A 172 -7.68 3.65 3.69
CA MET A 172 -8.56 4.49 4.47
C MET A 172 -9.96 3.87 4.55
N GLY A 173 -10.44 3.62 5.78
CA GLY A 173 -11.73 3.01 6.02
C GLY A 173 -12.88 3.91 5.57
N SER A 174 -13.54 3.54 4.46
CA SER A 174 -14.58 4.37 3.85
C SER A 174 -16.02 3.88 4.11
N TRP A 175 -16.21 2.68 4.69
CA TRP A 175 -17.53 2.08 4.92
C TRP A 175 -18.43 2.87 5.86
N LEU A 176 -17.84 3.57 6.84
CA LEU A 176 -18.59 4.45 7.74
C LEU A 176 -19.28 5.61 6.99
N TRP A 177 -18.77 5.98 5.81
CA TRP A 177 -19.32 7.04 4.98
C TRP A 177 -20.40 6.52 4.03
N VAL A 178 -20.21 5.34 3.45
CA VAL A 178 -21.23 4.64 2.64
C VAL A 178 -22.49 4.37 3.46
N LYS A 179 -22.33 3.96 4.73
CA LYS A 179 -23.46 3.76 5.67
C LYS A 179 -24.23 5.06 5.97
N LYS A 180 -23.57 6.22 5.94
CA LYS A 180 -24.17 7.53 6.25
C LYS A 180 -24.87 8.18 5.05
N ASN A 181 -24.49 7.83 3.83
CA ASN A 181 -25.18 8.32 2.63
C ASN A 181 -25.17 7.27 1.51
N PRO A 182 -26.08 6.28 1.52
CA PRO A 182 -26.11 5.20 0.54
C PRO A 182 -26.36 5.69 -0.90
N ARG A 183 -26.93 6.90 -1.08
CA ARG A 183 -27.10 7.52 -2.41
C ARG A 183 -25.77 7.88 -3.08
N GLN A 184 -24.68 7.96 -2.32
CA GLN A 184 -23.33 8.28 -2.82
C GLN A 184 -22.77 7.18 -3.75
N LEU A 185 -23.23 5.93 -3.61
CA LEU A 185 -22.93 4.82 -4.52
C LEU A 185 -23.50 5.02 -5.94
N PHE A 186 -24.50 5.88 -6.12
CA PHE A 186 -25.18 6.12 -7.39
C PHE A 186 -24.71 7.38 -8.12
N SER A 187 -23.74 8.12 -7.58
CA SER A 187 -23.20 9.31 -8.23
C SER A 187 -21.84 9.01 -8.85
N ARG A 188 -21.65 9.37 -10.14
CA ARG A 188 -20.38 9.22 -10.89
C ARG A 188 -19.16 9.82 -10.17
N HIS A 189 -19.37 10.76 -9.24
CA HIS A 189 -18.31 11.42 -8.47
C HIS A 189 -18.19 10.93 -7.02
N GLY A 190 -19.19 10.20 -6.49
CA GLY A 190 -19.28 9.90 -5.06
C GLY A 190 -18.44 8.71 -4.60
N ILE A 191 -18.01 7.86 -5.53
CA ILE A 191 -17.20 6.65 -5.25
C ILE A 191 -15.72 7.01 -5.05
N PHE A 192 -15.21 8.04 -5.74
CA PHE A 192 -13.76 8.31 -5.82
C PHE A 192 -13.31 9.63 -5.17
N ASN A 193 -14.21 10.56 -4.84
CA ASN A 193 -13.85 11.81 -4.18
C ASN A 193 -14.99 12.34 -3.30
N PRO A 194 -14.83 12.43 -1.96
CA PRO A 194 -15.80 13.13 -1.12
C PRO A 194 -15.75 14.64 -1.41
N LEU A 195 -16.73 15.12 -2.19
CA LEU A 195 -16.94 16.51 -2.63
C LEU A 195 -17.35 17.49 -1.52
N ILE A 196 -16.96 17.28 -0.25
CA ILE A 196 -17.24 18.25 0.80
C ILE A 196 -15.95 18.64 1.53
N GLU A 197 -15.63 19.91 1.49
CA GLU A 197 -14.39 20.52 2.01
C GLU A 197 -14.09 20.13 3.47
N HIS A 198 -15.11 20.09 4.33
CA HIS A 198 -14.93 19.63 5.72
C HIS A 198 -14.47 18.16 5.83
N ARG A 199 -14.83 17.31 4.86
CA ARG A 199 -14.41 15.91 4.80
C ARG A 199 -12.96 15.80 4.37
N GLN A 200 -12.56 16.58 3.37
CA GLN A 200 -11.16 16.66 2.94
C GLN A 200 -10.26 17.12 4.09
N GLN A 201 -10.62 18.21 4.76
CA GLN A 201 -9.85 18.70 5.91
C GLN A 201 -9.77 17.69 7.07
N ARG A 202 -10.84 16.93 7.31
CA ARG A 202 -10.85 15.87 8.33
C ARG A 202 -9.90 14.73 7.95
N VAL A 203 -9.94 14.25 6.71
CA VAL A 203 -9.03 13.20 6.22
C VAL A 203 -7.58 13.68 6.30
N LEU A 204 -7.29 14.89 5.82
CA LEU A 204 -5.95 15.47 5.89
C LEU A 204 -5.42 15.55 7.32
N ARG A 205 -6.19 16.12 8.26
CA ARG A 205 -5.79 16.19 9.68
C ARG A 205 -5.60 14.82 10.31
N GLN A 206 -6.44 13.85 9.93
CA GLN A 206 -6.41 12.50 10.49
C GLN A 206 -5.14 11.74 10.10
N HIS A 207 -4.65 11.93 8.88
CA HIS A 207 -3.49 11.21 8.35
C HIS A 207 -2.17 11.99 8.45
N GLN A 208 -2.22 13.29 8.75
CA GLN A 208 -1.02 14.11 8.99
C GLN A 208 -0.10 13.50 10.05
N LEU A 209 -0.66 12.93 11.12
CA LEU A 209 0.09 12.24 12.18
C LEU A 209 0.93 11.09 11.61
N LEU A 210 0.34 10.25 10.75
CA LEU A 210 1.05 9.13 10.15
C LEU A 210 2.15 9.62 9.20
N LEU A 211 1.86 10.61 8.36
CA LEU A 211 2.82 11.13 7.38
C LEU A 211 4.00 11.85 8.05
N ASP A 212 3.76 12.61 9.12
CA ASP A 212 4.82 13.22 9.94
C ASP A 212 5.66 12.14 10.62
N PHE A 213 5.02 11.13 11.23
CA PHE A 213 5.71 9.99 11.82
C PHE A 213 6.61 9.27 10.82
N LEU A 214 6.11 8.90 9.65
CA LEU A 214 6.89 8.18 8.63
C LEU A 214 8.08 9.02 8.13
N SER A 215 7.90 10.33 7.97
CA SER A 215 8.98 11.24 7.58
C SER A 215 10.09 11.29 8.64
N ARG A 216 9.73 11.37 9.93
CA ARG A 216 10.68 11.35 11.05
C ARG A 216 11.35 9.98 11.21
N ALA A 217 10.58 8.90 11.10
CA ALA A 217 11.09 7.54 11.15
C ALA A 217 12.10 7.29 10.02
N ALA A 218 11.84 7.77 8.81
CA ALA A 218 12.80 7.66 7.71
C ALA A 218 14.09 8.46 7.95
N CYS A 219 13.95 9.69 8.46
CA CYS A 219 15.11 10.52 8.81
C CYS A 219 15.99 9.83 9.87
N GLY A 220 15.37 9.35 10.96
CA GLY A 220 16.06 8.71 12.08
C GLY A 220 16.11 7.17 12.02
N HIS A 221 16.13 6.56 10.83
CA HIS A 221 16.05 5.09 10.68
C HIS A 221 17.12 4.33 11.48
N HIS A 222 18.32 4.89 11.59
CA HIS A 222 19.42 4.29 12.36
C HIS A 222 19.14 4.22 13.89
N LEU A 223 18.17 4.98 14.40
CA LEU A 223 17.83 5.02 15.83
C LEU A 223 16.86 3.90 16.24
N TRP A 224 16.11 3.33 15.29
CA TRP A 224 15.05 2.36 15.60
C TRP A 224 15.11 1.08 14.78
N LEU A 225 15.85 1.05 13.67
CA LEU A 225 16.07 -0.22 12.96
C LEU A 225 16.70 -1.23 13.92
N PRO A 226 16.21 -2.49 13.92
CA PRO A 226 16.69 -3.49 14.84
C PRO A 226 18.17 -3.78 14.57
N MET A 227 18.99 -3.66 15.62
CA MET A 227 20.38 -4.12 15.59
C MET A 227 20.43 -5.63 15.34
N PRO A 228 21.52 -6.17 14.77
CA PRO A 228 21.63 -7.60 14.46
C PRO A 228 21.30 -8.51 15.65
N GLU A 229 21.68 -8.14 16.87
CA GLU A 229 21.37 -8.91 18.08
C GLU A 229 19.87 -8.98 18.43
N HIS A 230 19.10 -7.94 18.11
CA HIS A 230 17.67 -7.84 18.46
C HIS A 230 16.75 -8.24 17.31
N ARG A 231 17.27 -8.37 16.08
CA ARG A 231 16.48 -8.66 14.88
C ARG A 231 15.68 -9.95 15.00
N ALA A 232 16.28 -11.01 15.57
CA ALA A 232 15.60 -12.29 15.77
C ALA A 232 14.41 -12.18 16.74
N GLN A 233 14.56 -11.39 17.82
CA GLN A 233 13.50 -11.14 18.78
C GLN A 233 12.33 -10.37 18.14
N HIS A 234 12.63 -9.30 17.40
CA HIS A 234 11.61 -8.56 16.65
C HIS A 234 10.89 -9.45 15.64
N HIS A 235 11.62 -10.32 14.93
CA HIS A 235 11.04 -11.27 13.99
C HIS A 235 10.09 -12.27 14.68
N ALA A 236 10.50 -12.83 15.82
CA ALA A 236 9.67 -13.77 16.58
C ALA A 236 8.38 -13.11 17.10
N GLN A 237 8.48 -11.88 17.61
CA GLN A 237 7.29 -11.11 18.02
C GLN A 237 6.36 -10.85 16.83
N ALA A 238 6.93 -10.47 15.68
CA ALA A 238 6.17 -10.18 14.48
C ALA A 238 5.44 -11.41 13.93
N LEU A 239 6.04 -12.59 14.06
CA LEU A 239 5.36 -13.85 13.76
C LEU A 239 4.16 -14.01 14.70
N GLN A 240 4.35 -13.95 16.02
CA GLN A 240 3.23 -14.08 16.97
C GLN A 240 2.10 -13.06 16.74
N ASP A 241 2.44 -11.83 16.33
CA ASP A 241 1.47 -10.76 16.10
C ASP A 241 0.67 -10.94 14.79
N TRP A 242 1.23 -11.60 13.77
CA TRP A 242 0.68 -11.57 12.40
C TRP A 242 0.55 -12.93 11.69
N TYR A 243 1.17 -14.01 12.19
CA TYR A 243 1.27 -15.32 11.54
C TYR A 243 1.12 -16.49 12.52
#